data_AF-A0A2V4KX34-F1
#
_entry.id   AF-A0A2V4KX34-F1
#
_cell.length_a   1.000
_cell.length_b   1.000
_cell.length_c   1.000
_cell.angle_alpha   90.00
_cell.angle_beta   90.00
_cell.angle_gamma   90.00
#
_symmetry.space_group_name_H-M   'P 1'
#
loop_
_entity.id
_entity.type
_entity.pdbx_description
1 polymer ?
#
loop_
_entity_poly.entity_id
_entity_poly.type
_entity_poly.pdbx_seq_one_letter_code
_entity_poly.pdbx_strand_id
1 'polypeptide(L)'
;MEHLVLTVIAPDKAGQVERIAQCIADFEGNWLESSMSRMAGQFAGILRVAVPADRYDALVDALGALSAHGIRVQLAESGSEPAHASKPFGMELVGNDRPGIVRDITRVLAELNVNVERIATEVRPAPMSNEPLFHAEALLALPASLPLEQLQQRLEALADDLMVELRLRADE
;
A
#
# COMPACT_ATOMS: atom_id res chain seq x y z
N MET A 1 -26.29 1.63 5.07
CA MET A 1 -24.93 1.66 5.66
C MET A 1 -24.12 2.55 4.76
N GLU A 2 -23.41 3.50 5.36
CA GLU A 2 -22.47 4.38 4.67
C GLU A 2 -21.07 3.79 4.79
N HIS A 3 -20.24 3.99 3.77
CA HIS A 3 -18.86 3.52 3.75
C HIS A 3 -17.91 4.71 3.85
N LEU A 4 -16.88 4.58 4.69
CA LEU A 4 -15.83 5.59 4.85
C LEU A 4 -14.48 4.94 4.54
N VAL A 5 -13.62 5.70 3.85
CA VAL A 5 -12.20 5.36 3.71
C VAL A 5 -11.39 6.34 4.55
N LEU A 6 -10.57 5.81 5.43
CA LEU A 6 -9.80 6.55 6.42
C LEU A 6 -8.31 6.32 6.18
N THR A 7 -7.51 7.38 6.13
CA THR A 7 -6.06 7.31 6.25
C THR A 7 -5.68 7.66 7.68
N VAL A 8 -4.94 6.77 8.33
CA VAL A 8 -4.50 6.92 9.73
C VAL A 8 -2.99 7.08 9.76
N ILE A 9 -2.49 8.02 10.58
CA ILE A 9 -1.08 8.15 10.93
C ILE A 9 -0.95 8.35 12.44
N ALA A 10 -0.17 7.51 13.11
CA ALA A 10 0.05 7.55 14.55
C ALA A 10 1.50 7.17 14.91
N PRO A 11 2.03 7.56 16.08
CA PRO A 11 3.28 7.00 16.57
C PRO A 11 3.13 5.49 16.84
N ASP A 12 4.16 4.71 16.52
CA ASP A 12 4.18 3.26 16.71
C ASP A 12 4.20 2.92 18.21
N LYS A 13 3.02 2.63 18.76
CA LYS A 13 2.79 2.31 20.17
C LYS A 13 1.73 1.23 20.27
N ALA A 14 1.83 0.41 21.32
CA ALA A 14 0.79 -0.57 21.63
C ALA A 14 -0.57 0.12 21.87
N GLY A 15 -1.65 -0.48 21.35
CA GLY A 15 -3.02 -0.01 21.57
C GLY A 15 -3.52 1.07 20.61
N GLN A 16 -2.77 1.46 19.59
CA GLN A 16 -3.25 2.46 18.62
C GLN A 16 -4.39 1.90 17.75
N VAL A 17 -4.21 0.70 17.21
CA VAL A 17 -5.24 0.02 16.43
C VAL A 17 -6.49 -0.27 17.28
N GLU A 18 -6.29 -0.70 18.52
CA GLU A 18 -7.40 -0.97 19.46
C GLU A 18 -8.21 0.29 19.75
N ARG A 19 -7.56 1.44 19.98
CA ARG A 19 -8.25 2.71 20.21
C ARG A 19 -9.08 3.18 19.00
N ILE A 20 -8.59 2.95 17.78
CA ILE A 20 -9.34 3.25 16.55
C ILE A 20 -10.52 2.28 16.40
N ALA A 21 -10.28 0.98 16.60
CA ALA A 21 -11.31 -0.04 16.52
C ALA A 21 -12.42 0.19 17.56
N GLN A 22 -12.06 0.57 18.79
CA GLN A 22 -13.00 0.90 19.85
C GLN A 22 -13.85 2.12 19.47
N CYS A 23 -13.22 3.19 18.98
CA CYS A 23 -13.94 4.37 18.49
C CYS A 23 -14.95 3.98 17.40
N ILE A 24 -14.56 3.16 16.42
CA ILE A 24 -15.47 2.68 15.38
C ILE A 24 -16.63 1.85 15.97
N ALA A 25 -16.33 0.94 16.89
CA ALA A 25 -17.31 0.06 17.52
C ALA A 25 -18.34 0.83 18.37
N ASP A 26 -17.92 1.90 19.06
CA ASP A 26 -18.80 2.76 19.87
C ASP A 26 -19.92 3.41 19.03
N PHE A 27 -19.67 3.61 17.73
CA PHE A 27 -20.66 4.13 16.77
C PHE A 27 -21.32 3.03 15.93
N GLU A 28 -21.27 1.77 16.36
CA GLU A 28 -21.79 0.61 15.61
C GLU A 28 -21.19 0.48 14.20
N GLY A 29 -19.98 1.01 14.01
CA GLY A 29 -19.22 0.85 12.79
C GLY A 29 -18.58 -0.52 12.72
N ASN A 30 -18.39 -1.01 11.50
CA ASN A 30 -17.74 -2.26 11.19
C ASN A 30 -16.44 -2.02 10.42
N TRP A 31 -15.36 -2.66 10.85
CA TRP A 31 -14.06 -2.64 10.18
C TRP A 31 -14.09 -3.66 9.04
N LEU A 32 -14.04 -3.19 7.79
CA LEU A 32 -14.18 -4.07 6.62
C LEU A 32 -12.83 -4.58 6.13
N GLU A 33 -11.90 -3.65 5.90
CA GLU A 33 -10.58 -3.95 5.31
C GLU A 33 -9.58 -2.88 5.74
N SER A 34 -8.31 -3.28 5.84
CA SER A 34 -7.23 -2.35 6.18
C SER A 34 -5.91 -2.78 5.57
N SER A 35 -5.15 -1.80 5.10
CA SER A 35 -3.75 -1.96 4.74
C SER A 35 -2.91 -1.05 5.63
N MET A 36 -2.14 -1.65 6.53
CA MET A 36 -1.42 -0.94 7.57
C MET A 36 0.05 -1.34 7.59
N SER A 37 0.93 -0.35 7.79
CA SER A 37 2.37 -0.55 7.83
C SER A 37 3.01 0.31 8.91
N ARG A 38 4.16 -0.17 9.40
CA ARG A 38 5.02 0.56 10.34
C ARG A 38 6.30 0.99 9.62
N MET A 39 6.69 2.24 9.78
CA MET A 39 7.91 2.78 9.20
C MET A 39 8.45 3.92 10.04
N ALA A 40 9.76 3.89 10.34
CA ALA A 40 10.46 4.93 11.09
C ALA A 40 9.78 5.36 12.41
N GLY A 41 9.24 4.39 13.16
CA GLY A 41 8.53 4.65 14.42
C GLY A 41 7.15 5.30 14.25
N GLN A 42 6.63 5.33 13.03
CA GLN A 42 5.26 5.68 12.71
C GLN A 42 4.48 4.44 12.31
N PHE A 43 3.19 4.48 12.58
CA PHE A 43 2.18 3.56 12.11
C PHE A 43 1.29 4.32 11.14
N ALA A 44 1.13 3.83 9.92
CA ALA A 44 0.29 4.46 8.92
C ALA A 44 -0.49 3.41 8.12
N GLY A 45 -1.71 3.75 7.72
CA GLY A 45 -2.50 2.85 6.89
C GLY A 45 -3.81 3.43 6.40
N ILE A 46 -4.45 2.68 5.51
CA ILE A 46 -5.77 2.97 4.98
C ILE A 46 -6.74 1.92 5.54
N LEU A 47 -7.95 2.36 5.87
CA LEU A 47 -8.99 1.56 6.50
C LEU A 47 -10.34 1.87 5.87
N ARG A 48 -11.09 0.84 5.48
CA ARG A 48 -12.51 0.96 5.10
C ARG A 48 -13.42 0.55 6.24
N VAL A 49 -14.36 1.42 6.57
CA VAL A 49 -15.35 1.22 7.63
C VAL A 49 -16.75 1.31 7.03
N ALA A 50 -17.69 0.50 7.52
CA ALA A 50 -19.12 0.69 7.29
C ALA A 50 -19.79 1.17 8.57
N VAL A 51 -20.68 2.16 8.50
CA VAL A 51 -21.40 2.69 9.66
C VAL A 51 -22.88 2.91 9.33
N PRO A 52 -23.80 2.82 10.31
CA PRO A 52 -25.16 3.33 10.14
C PRO A 52 -25.16 4.81 9.73
N ALA A 53 -26.00 5.19 8.77
CA ALA A 53 -26.02 6.53 8.18
C ALA A 53 -26.32 7.63 9.23
N ASP A 54 -27.12 7.30 10.23
CA ASP A 54 -27.48 8.14 11.38
C ASP A 54 -26.31 8.41 12.34
N ARG A 55 -25.23 7.62 12.25
CA ARG A 55 -24.03 7.75 13.10
C ARG A 55 -22.80 8.24 12.34
N TYR A 56 -22.94 8.47 11.04
CA TYR A 56 -21.83 8.87 10.19
C TYR A 56 -21.12 10.11 10.72
N ASP A 57 -21.82 11.23 10.85
CA ASP A 57 -21.22 12.51 11.27
C ASP A 57 -20.58 12.41 12.67
N ALA A 58 -21.25 11.72 13.59
CA ALA A 58 -20.76 11.53 14.95
C ALA A 58 -19.46 10.69 15.00
N LEU A 59 -19.35 9.66 14.15
CA LEU A 59 -18.12 8.88 14.00
C LEU A 59 -16.99 9.74 13.41
N VAL A 60 -17.27 10.57 12.41
CA VAL A 60 -16.28 11.48 11.81
C VAL A 60 -15.68 12.40 12.87
N ASP A 61 -16.53 13.02 13.70
CA ASP A 61 -16.10 13.90 14.79
C ASP A 61 -15.25 13.15 15.83
N ALA A 62 -15.67 11.94 16.22
CA ALA A 62 -14.96 11.13 17.18
C ALA A 62 -13.58 10.67 16.68
N LEU A 63 -13.48 10.29 15.40
CA LEU A 63 -12.21 9.97 14.75
C LEU A 63 -11.28 11.18 14.70
N GLY A 64 -11.81 12.39 14.48
CA GLY A 64 -11.05 13.63 14.56
C GLY A 64 -10.51 13.92 15.97
N ALA A 65 -11.27 13.58 17.01
CA ALA A 65 -10.87 13.75 18.41
C ALA A 65 -9.70 12.86 18.83
N LEU A 66 -9.41 11.77 18.10
CA LEU A 66 -8.25 10.90 18.34
C LEU A 66 -6.90 11.62 18.15
N SER A 67 -6.91 12.80 17.52
CA SER A 67 -5.73 13.67 17.43
C SER A 67 -5.14 14.03 18.80
N ALA A 68 -5.96 14.10 19.86
CA ALA A 68 -5.51 14.30 21.23
C ALA A 68 -4.62 13.14 21.75
N HIS A 69 -4.72 11.96 21.15
CA HIS A 69 -3.90 10.78 21.42
C HIS A 69 -2.74 10.63 20.43
N GLY A 70 -2.49 11.62 19.57
CA GLY A 70 -1.46 11.59 18.55
C GLY A 70 -1.82 10.74 17.32
N ILE A 71 -3.09 10.36 17.18
CA ILE A 71 -3.61 9.64 16.02
C ILE A 71 -4.25 10.66 15.07
N ARG A 72 -3.68 10.84 13.88
CA ARG A 72 -4.26 11.68 12.84
C ARG A 72 -5.08 10.81 11.91
N VAL A 73 -6.34 11.18 11.73
CA VAL A 73 -7.25 10.52 10.79
C VAL A 73 -7.62 11.53 9.70
N GLN A 74 -7.54 11.11 8.44
CA GLN A 74 -8.05 11.85 7.30
C GLN A 74 -9.09 10.99 6.59
N LEU A 75 -10.22 11.61 6.24
CA LEU A 75 -11.28 10.95 5.50
C LEU A 75 -11.06 11.17 4.01
N ALA A 76 -11.15 10.11 3.23
CA ALA A 76 -11.26 10.18 1.78
C ALA A 76 -12.73 10.06 1.39
N GLU A 77 -13.13 10.79 0.35
CA GLU A 77 -14.47 10.64 -0.24
C GLU A 77 -14.66 9.19 -0.71
N SER A 78 -15.83 8.63 -0.39
CA SER A 78 -16.21 7.26 -0.73
C SER A 78 -16.35 7.13 -2.25
N GLY A 79 -15.26 6.77 -2.92
CA GLY A 79 -15.28 6.45 -4.35
C GLY A 79 -15.71 5.00 -4.59
N SER A 80 -16.40 4.75 -5.70
CA SER A 80 -16.61 3.39 -6.21
C SER A 80 -15.27 2.78 -6.59
N GLU A 81 -14.97 1.57 -6.08
CA GLU A 81 -13.79 0.81 -6.50
C GLU A 81 -13.82 0.61 -8.02
N PRO A 82 -12.76 1.02 -8.74
CA PRO A 82 -12.69 0.77 -10.16
C PRO A 82 -12.49 -0.74 -10.37
N ALA A 83 -13.50 -1.40 -10.95
CA ALA A 83 -13.47 -2.81 -11.28
C ALA A 83 -12.37 -3.12 -12.32
N HIS A 84 -11.14 -3.35 -11.86
CA HIS A 84 -10.07 -3.85 -12.70
C HIS A 84 -10.08 -5.37 -12.64
N ALA A 85 -10.46 -6.00 -13.75
CA ALA A 85 -10.24 -7.42 -13.97
C ALA A 85 -8.73 -7.65 -14.25
N SER A 86 -7.91 -7.43 -13.22
CA SER A 86 -6.47 -7.63 -13.25
C SER A 86 -6.11 -8.81 -12.37
N LYS A 87 -5.19 -9.65 -12.84
CA LYS A 87 -4.63 -10.70 -12.00
C LYS A 87 -3.54 -10.09 -11.11
N PRO A 88 -3.50 -10.40 -9.80
CA PRO A 88 -2.45 -9.95 -8.92
C PRO A 88 -1.14 -10.71 -9.20
N PHE A 89 -0.03 -9.97 -9.28
CA PHE A 89 1.31 -10.53 -9.45
C PHE A 89 2.26 -9.99 -8.39
N GLY A 90 3.06 -10.89 -7.83
CA GLY A 90 4.21 -10.52 -7.02
C GLY A 90 5.38 -10.16 -7.91
N MET A 91 6.05 -9.07 -7.61
CA MET A 91 7.32 -8.67 -8.20
C MET A 91 8.35 -8.52 -7.10
N GLU A 92 9.50 -9.17 -7.27
CA GLU A 92 10.71 -8.91 -6.51
C GLU A 92 11.75 -8.32 -7.47
N LEU A 93 12.43 -7.27 -7.04
CA LEU A 93 13.44 -6.58 -7.84
C LEU A 93 14.64 -6.24 -6.98
N VAL A 94 15.82 -6.54 -7.51
CA VAL A 94 17.10 -6.28 -6.86
C VAL A 94 18.06 -5.65 -7.87
N GLY A 95 18.74 -4.57 -7.47
CA GLY A 95 19.75 -3.94 -8.31
C GLY A 95 20.60 -2.96 -7.50
N ASN A 96 21.57 -2.31 -8.14
CA ASN A 96 22.37 -1.30 -7.47
C ASN A 96 21.51 -0.06 -7.15
N ASP A 97 21.69 0.47 -5.94
CA ASP A 97 20.95 1.67 -5.55
C ASP A 97 21.43 2.89 -6.35
N ARG A 98 20.47 3.66 -6.86
CA ARG A 98 20.75 4.92 -7.56
C ARG A 98 19.59 5.91 -7.44
N PRO A 99 19.89 7.23 -7.40
CA PRO A 99 18.85 8.24 -7.47
C PRO A 99 17.94 8.06 -8.68
N GLY A 100 16.63 8.04 -8.42
CA GLY A 100 15.60 7.91 -9.46
C GLY A 100 15.22 6.48 -9.86
N ILE A 101 15.81 5.44 -9.25
CA ILE A 101 15.46 4.03 -9.57
C ILE A 101 13.97 3.74 -9.42
N VAL A 102 13.35 4.18 -8.32
CA VAL A 102 11.90 4.01 -8.06
C VAL A 102 11.06 4.71 -9.14
N ARG A 103 11.47 5.90 -9.58
CA ARG A 103 10.78 6.64 -10.65
C ARG A 103 10.87 5.88 -11.97
N ASP A 104 12.05 5.37 -12.30
CA ASP A 104 12.26 4.68 -13.58
C ASP A 104 11.46 3.37 -13.64
N ILE A 105 11.42 2.60 -12.55
CA ILE A 105 10.60 1.40 -12.40
C ILE A 105 9.11 1.73 -12.50
N THR A 106 8.62 2.66 -11.69
CA THR A 106 7.19 3.01 -11.65
C THR A 106 6.72 3.66 -12.94
N ARG A 107 7.60 4.35 -13.68
CA ARG A 107 7.32 4.86 -15.03
C ARG A 107 7.07 3.72 -16.02
N VAL A 108 7.89 2.66 -16.02
CA VAL A 108 7.66 1.50 -16.90
C VAL A 108 6.32 0.83 -16.58
N LEU A 109 6.00 0.68 -15.30
CA LEU A 109 4.71 0.13 -14.87
C LEU A 109 3.54 1.00 -15.38
N ALA A 110 3.64 2.32 -15.22
CA ALA A 110 2.61 3.26 -15.69
C ALA A 110 2.45 3.26 -17.22
N GLU A 111 3.56 3.21 -17.99
CA GLU A 111 3.53 3.13 -19.46
C GLU A 111 2.84 1.85 -19.97
N LEU A 112 2.92 0.76 -19.20
CA LEU A 112 2.27 -0.52 -19.50
C LEU A 112 0.86 -0.63 -18.91
N ASN A 113 0.33 0.44 -18.31
CA ASN A 113 -0.94 0.48 -17.59
C ASN A 113 -1.03 -0.59 -16.47
N VAL A 114 0.10 -0.91 -15.84
CA VAL A 114 0.16 -1.80 -14.69
C VAL A 114 -0.08 -0.99 -13.43
N ASN A 115 -1.11 -1.36 -12.67
CA ASN A 115 -1.41 -0.71 -11.40
C ASN A 115 -0.53 -1.29 -10.28
N VAL A 116 -0.09 -0.45 -9.35
CA VAL A 116 0.69 -0.86 -8.18
C VAL A 116 -0.25 -0.90 -6.97
N GLU A 117 -0.59 -2.11 -6.52
CA GLU A 117 -1.46 -2.29 -5.35
C GLU A 117 -0.68 -2.13 -4.05
N ARG A 118 0.58 -2.59 -4.04
CA ARG A 118 1.49 -2.44 -2.92
C ARG A 118 2.91 -2.35 -3.45
N ILE A 119 3.74 -1.51 -2.84
CA ILE A 119 5.18 -1.52 -3.05
C ILE A 119 5.89 -1.26 -1.72
N ALA A 120 6.89 -2.07 -1.43
CA ALA A 120 7.82 -1.91 -0.33
C ALA A 120 9.22 -1.86 -0.91
N THR A 121 10.01 -0.88 -0.49
CA THR A 121 11.39 -0.71 -0.97
C THR A 121 12.33 -0.58 0.21
N GLU A 122 13.51 -1.13 0.10
CA GLU A 122 14.57 -1.01 1.09
C GLU A 122 15.94 -0.92 0.41
N VAL A 123 16.88 -0.25 1.06
CA VAL A 123 18.28 -0.26 0.67
C VAL A 123 19.05 -1.02 1.73
N ARG A 124 19.72 -2.10 1.33
CA ARG A 124 20.50 -2.95 2.25
C ARG A 124 21.89 -3.20 1.67
N PRO A 125 22.93 -3.37 2.51
CA PRO A 125 24.26 -3.69 2.01
C PRO A 125 24.28 -5.07 1.33
N ALA A 126 24.99 -5.17 0.22
CA ALA A 126 25.25 -6.42 -0.46
C ALA A 126 25.95 -7.43 0.48
N PRO A 127 25.54 -8.71 0.50
CA PRO A 127 26.11 -9.72 1.41
C PRO A 127 27.63 -9.88 1.33
N MET A 128 28.24 -9.54 0.18
CA MET A 128 29.65 -9.77 -0.10
C MET A 128 30.49 -8.50 -0.33
N SER A 129 29.90 -7.39 -0.80
CA SER A 129 30.64 -6.15 -1.11
C SER A 129 30.33 -4.98 -0.18
N ASN A 130 29.28 -5.09 0.67
CA ASN A 130 28.78 -4.01 1.51
C ASN A 130 28.36 -2.73 0.72
N GLU A 131 28.24 -2.83 -0.60
CA GLU A 131 27.69 -1.79 -1.48
C GLU A 131 26.16 -1.71 -1.30
N PRO A 132 25.55 -0.53 -1.47
CA PRO A 132 24.12 -0.38 -1.31
C PRO A 132 23.35 -1.06 -2.45
N LEU A 133 22.57 -2.09 -2.11
CA LEU A 133 21.62 -2.71 -3.02
C LEU A 133 20.22 -2.20 -2.72
N PHE A 134 19.53 -1.84 -3.79
CA PHE A 134 18.11 -1.54 -3.78
C PHE A 134 17.31 -2.83 -3.91
N HIS A 135 16.33 -3.01 -3.04
CA HIS A 135 15.36 -4.08 -3.08
C HIS A 135 13.95 -3.48 -3.17
N ALA A 136 13.11 -4.05 -4.02
CA ALA A 136 11.69 -3.74 -4.09
C ALA A 136 10.85 -5.01 -4.14
N GLU A 137 9.81 -5.03 -3.32
CA GLU A 137 8.74 -6.02 -3.36
C GLU A 137 7.44 -5.30 -3.72
N ALA A 138 6.75 -5.73 -4.77
CA ALA A 138 5.50 -5.13 -5.19
C ALA A 138 4.41 -6.17 -5.46
N LEU A 139 3.17 -5.75 -5.20
CA LEU A 139 1.96 -6.40 -5.68
C LEU A 139 1.42 -5.54 -6.82
N LEU A 140 1.31 -6.16 -8.00
CA LEU A 140 0.95 -5.50 -9.24
C LEU A 140 -0.37 -6.05 -9.77
N ALA A 141 -1.21 -5.17 -10.28
CA ALA A 141 -2.42 -5.52 -11.02
C ALA A 141 -2.13 -5.42 -12.52
N LEU A 142 -1.95 -6.57 -13.17
CA LEU A 142 -1.62 -6.62 -14.59
C LEU A 142 -2.88 -6.60 -15.47
N PRO A 143 -2.90 -5.79 -16.54
CA PRO A 143 -3.92 -5.90 -17.58
C PRO A 143 -3.90 -7.29 -18.22
N ALA A 144 -5.09 -7.85 -18.49
CA ALA A 144 -5.20 -9.17 -19.12
C ALA A 144 -4.52 -9.28 -20.50
N SER A 145 -4.28 -8.15 -21.16
CA SER A 145 -3.63 -8.06 -22.47
C SER A 145 -2.09 -7.99 -22.41
N LEU A 146 -1.48 -7.85 -21.22
CA LEU A 146 -0.04 -7.68 -21.07
C LEU A 146 0.64 -9.03 -20.73
N PRO A 147 1.51 -9.57 -21.60
CA PRO A 147 2.31 -10.74 -21.27
C PRO A 147 3.38 -10.41 -20.23
N LEU A 148 3.61 -11.33 -19.29
CA LEU A 148 4.56 -11.17 -18.19
C LEU A 148 5.99 -10.99 -18.67
N GLU A 149 6.36 -11.74 -19.71
CA GLU A 149 7.70 -11.72 -20.29
C GLU A 149 8.03 -10.33 -20.84
N GLN A 150 7.03 -9.62 -21.39
CA GLN A 150 7.21 -8.25 -21.87
C GLN A 150 7.44 -7.29 -20.69
N LEU A 151 6.70 -7.44 -19.58
CA LEU A 151 6.92 -6.63 -18.39
C LEU A 151 8.33 -6.85 -17.83
N GLN A 152 8.74 -8.12 -17.68
CA GLN A 152 10.06 -8.48 -17.18
C GLN A 152 11.17 -7.88 -18.05
N GLN A 153 11.12 -8.08 -19.38
CA GLN A 153 12.12 -7.53 -20.30
C GLN A 153 12.20 -6.01 -20.25
N ARG A 154 11.06 -5.33 -20.13
CA ARG A 154 11.01 -3.86 -20.05
C ARG A 154 11.64 -3.33 -18.75
N LEU A 155 11.48 -4.06 -17.65
CA LEU A 155 12.09 -3.73 -16.38
C LEU A 155 13.59 -4.02 -16.40
N GLU A 156 14.02 -5.21 -16.81
CA GLU A 156 15.44 -5.59 -16.92
C GLU A 156 16.21 -4.67 -17.89
N ALA A 157 15.57 -4.13 -18.92
CA ALA A 157 16.18 -3.15 -19.82
C ALA A 157 16.47 -1.77 -19.18
N LEU A 158 16.03 -1.51 -17.95
CA LEU A 158 16.32 -0.26 -17.24
C LEU A 158 17.78 -0.13 -16.81
N ALA A 159 18.45 -1.24 -16.52
CA ALA A 159 19.87 -1.29 -16.18
C ALA A 159 20.40 -2.73 -16.26
N ASP A 160 21.67 -2.89 -16.65
CA ASP A 160 22.32 -4.20 -16.81
C ASP A 160 22.46 -4.99 -15.50
N ASP A 161 22.34 -4.31 -14.35
CA ASP A 161 22.47 -4.86 -13.00
C ASP A 161 21.12 -5.09 -12.30
N LEU A 162 20.01 -4.84 -12.99
CA LEU A 162 18.67 -4.98 -12.44
C LEU A 162 18.14 -6.39 -12.68
N MET A 163 17.98 -7.15 -11.59
CA MET A 163 17.34 -8.45 -11.59
C MET A 163 15.87 -8.31 -11.21
N VAL A 164 14.99 -8.93 -11.99
CA VAL A 164 13.54 -8.89 -11.79
C VAL A 164 13.00 -10.30 -11.75
N GLU A 165 12.23 -10.62 -10.71
CA GLU A 165 11.50 -11.86 -10.59
C GLU A 165 9.99 -11.57 -10.49
N LEU A 166 9.22 -12.17 -11.39
CA LEU A 166 7.76 -12.07 -11.41
C LEU A 166 7.16 -13.42 -11.04
N ARG A 167 6.26 -13.44 -10.07
CA ARG A 167 5.55 -14.65 -9.64
C ARG A 167 4.04 -14.39 -9.68
N LEU A 168 3.27 -15.30 -10.29
CA LEU A 168 1.82 -15.30 -10.10
C LEU A 168 1.53 -15.46 -8.61
N ARG A 169 0.73 -14.56 -8.04
CA ARG A 169 0.13 -14.84 -6.75
C ARG A 169 -1.05 -15.78 -7.02
N ALA A 170 -1.01 -16.99 -6.48
CA ALA A 170 -2.22 -17.79 -6.42
C ALA A 170 -3.20 -17.06 -5.50
N ASP A 171 -4.46 -16.95 -5.89
CA ASP A 171 -5.52 -16.44 -5.02
C ASP A 171 -5.55 -17.35 -3.77
N GLU A 172 -5.15 -16.81 -2.61
CA GLU A 172 -5.39 -17.42 -1.29
C GLU A 172 -6.76 -17.01 -0.76
#